data_AF-A0A6V7SXV5-F1
#
_entry.id   AF-A0A6V7SXV5-F1
#
_cell.length_a   1.000
_cell.length_b   1.000
_cell.length_c   1.000
_cell.angle_alpha   90.00
_cell.angle_beta   90.00
_cell.angle_gamma   90.00
#
_symmetry.space_group_name_H-M   'P 1'
#
loop_
_entity.id
_entity.type
_entity.pdbx_description
1 polymer ?
#
loop_
_entity_poly.entity_id
_entity_poly.type
_entity_poly.pdbx_seq_one_letter_code
_entity_poly.pdbx_strand_id
1 'polypeptide(L)'
;MGSSKCLSTRVTSFILYLIPLIYSALIIIFGTVEYKSNNPCNLVFLCMFYGAVIIVVCLVGCWGVIKENATSVRSTLILLIVNNIIMSMLITFLLIDTLKYPHIAIIHKASKLLQFIVEKKRIGLIFCSVIYALIFFSFCFMWNIGDYLAQLDANMCLDDIRTSHDRMQNNKKKYSKKISKDETEFLLKV
;
A
#
# COMPACT_ATOMS: atom_id res chain seq x y z
N MET A 1 28.12 0.02 6.59
CA MET A 1 26.96 0.54 7.37
C MET A 1 25.62 0.62 6.60
N GLY A 2 25.52 0.21 5.32
CA GLY A 2 24.28 0.34 4.53
C GLY A 2 23.22 -0.77 4.66
N SER A 3 23.61 -2.00 5.03
CA SER A 3 22.70 -3.15 5.01
C SER A 3 21.62 -3.14 6.12
N SER A 4 21.97 -2.75 7.35
CA SER A 4 21.04 -2.78 8.49
C SER A 4 19.90 -1.74 8.39
N LYS A 5 20.19 -0.53 7.88
CA LYS A 5 19.16 0.51 7.67
C LYS A 5 18.17 0.16 6.56
N CYS A 6 18.65 -0.52 5.50
CA CYS A 6 17.82 -0.97 4.40
C CYS A 6 16.88 -2.12 4.83
N LEU A 7 17.39 -3.06 5.64
CA LEU A 7 16.57 -4.13 6.21
C LEU A 7 15.49 -3.58 7.17
N SER A 8 15.86 -2.61 8.01
CA SER A 8 14.96 -1.97 8.97
C SER A 8 13.82 -1.21 8.28
N THR A 9 14.11 -0.45 7.23
CA THR A 9 13.09 0.27 6.44
C THR A 9 12.18 -0.66 5.64
N ARG A 10 12.71 -1.78 5.14
CA ARG A 10 11.94 -2.85 4.50
C ARG A 10 10.94 -3.53 5.44
N VAL A 11 11.39 -3.91 6.64
CA VAL A 11 10.52 -4.50 7.68
C VAL A 11 9.46 -3.50 8.14
N THR A 12 9.84 -2.23 8.33
CA THR A 12 8.91 -1.17 8.72
C THR A 12 7.84 -0.95 7.65
N SER A 13 8.23 -0.89 6.37
CA SER A 13 7.27 -0.76 5.26
C SER A 13 6.32 -1.95 5.16
N PHE A 14 6.81 -3.16 5.39
CA PHE A 14 5.97 -4.37 5.43
C PHE A 14 4.93 -4.33 6.57
N ILE A 15 5.36 -3.93 7.78
CA ILE A 15 4.45 -3.75 8.93
C ILE A 15 3.38 -2.70 8.62
N LEU A 16 3.73 -1.64 7.90
CA LEU A 16 2.78 -0.59 7.54
C LEU A 16 1.72 -1.02 6.53
N TYR A 17 2.03 -1.98 5.64
CA TYR A 17 1.02 -2.60 4.77
C TYR A 17 0.09 -3.58 5.52
N LEU A 18 0.52 -4.12 6.66
CA LEU A 18 -0.32 -4.99 7.50
C LEU A 18 -1.44 -4.21 8.23
N ILE A 19 -1.21 -2.95 8.59
CA ILE A 19 -2.22 -2.15 9.32
C ILE A 19 -3.51 -1.96 8.50
N PRO A 20 -3.44 -1.56 7.20
CA PRO A 20 -4.62 -1.50 6.34
C PRO A 20 -5.27 -2.84 6.06
N LEU A 21 -4.48 -3.91 6.07
CA LEU A 21 -4.99 -5.26 5.93
C LEU A 21 -5.84 -5.65 7.15
N ILE A 22 -5.39 -5.30 8.37
CA ILE A 22 -6.12 -5.55 9.61
C ILE A 22 -7.46 -4.82 9.64
N TYR A 23 -7.49 -3.50 9.41
CA TYR A 23 -8.78 -2.80 9.45
C TYR A 23 -9.70 -3.21 8.30
N SER A 24 -9.16 -3.55 7.12
CA SER A 24 -9.99 -4.05 6.02
C SER A 24 -10.62 -5.41 6.35
N ALA A 25 -9.85 -6.31 6.99
CA ALA A 25 -10.40 -7.58 7.47
C ALA A 25 -11.50 -7.37 8.51
N LEU A 26 -11.34 -6.40 9.43
CA LEU A 26 -12.39 -6.04 10.38
C LEU A 26 -13.66 -5.57 9.66
N ILE A 27 -13.54 -4.73 8.63
CA ILE A 27 -14.67 -4.25 7.84
C ILE A 27 -15.40 -5.41 7.14
N ILE A 28 -14.67 -6.37 6.56
CA ILE A 28 -15.26 -7.56 5.93
C ILE A 28 -15.94 -8.47 6.95
N ILE A 29 -15.33 -8.70 8.11
CA ILE A 29 -15.94 -9.51 9.19
C ILE A 29 -17.25 -8.87 9.63
N PHE A 30 -17.28 -7.54 9.78
CA PHE A 30 -18.51 -6.83 10.11
C PHE A 30 -19.57 -6.91 8.99
N GLY A 31 -19.16 -6.79 7.72
CA GLY A 31 -20.06 -6.97 6.58
C GLY A 31 -20.65 -8.38 6.44
N THR A 32 -19.87 -9.42 6.75
CA THR A 32 -20.33 -10.82 6.69
C THR A 32 -21.30 -11.18 7.82
N VAL A 33 -21.11 -10.62 9.02
CA VAL A 33 -22.07 -10.74 10.12
C VAL A 33 -23.42 -10.11 9.75
N GLU A 34 -23.42 -8.98 9.01
CA GLU A 34 -24.64 -8.33 8.52
C GLU A 34 -25.34 -9.16 7.42
N TYR A 35 -24.59 -9.74 6.47
CA TYR A 35 -25.14 -10.58 5.40
C TYR A 35 -25.98 -11.74 5.96
N LYS A 36 -25.54 -12.33 7.08
CA LYS A 36 -26.24 -13.42 7.76
C LYS A 36 -27.53 -12.98 8.47
N SER A 37 -27.74 -11.68 8.67
CA SER A 37 -28.84 -11.10 9.47
C SER A 37 -30.06 -10.62 8.64
N ASN A 38 -30.18 -11.10 7.39
CA ASN A 38 -31.31 -10.88 6.47
C ASN A 38 -31.60 -9.41 6.07
N ASN A 39 -30.91 -8.95 5.01
CA ASN A 39 -31.47 -8.37 3.76
C ASN A 39 -30.28 -7.93 2.87
N PRO A 40 -30.29 -8.16 1.54
CA PRO A 40 -29.20 -7.73 0.67
C PRO A 40 -29.29 -6.22 0.42
N CYS A 41 -28.67 -5.42 1.28
CA CYS A 41 -28.43 -4.01 0.98
C CYS A 41 -27.20 -3.89 0.06
N ASN A 42 -27.31 -3.09 -1.01
CA ASN A 42 -26.18 -2.71 -1.89
C ASN A 42 -24.94 -2.26 -1.10
N LEU A 43 -25.13 -1.69 0.08
CA LEU A 43 -24.07 -1.23 0.98
C LEU A 43 -23.16 -2.36 1.49
N VAL A 44 -23.72 -3.55 1.81
CA VAL A 44 -22.92 -4.70 2.29
C VAL A 44 -22.01 -5.21 1.18
N PHE A 45 -22.55 -5.30 -0.03
CA PHE A 45 -21.79 -5.70 -1.21
C PHE A 45 -20.68 -4.69 -1.53
N LEU A 46 -20.98 -3.39 -1.49
CA LEU A 46 -19.99 -2.32 -1.63
C LEU A 46 -18.89 -2.41 -0.56
N CYS A 47 -19.24 -2.68 0.69
CA CYS A 47 -18.29 -2.78 1.80
C CYS A 47 -17.37 -4.01 1.64
N MET A 48 -17.93 -5.16 1.27
CA MET A 48 -17.19 -6.39 0.97
C MET A 48 -16.25 -6.21 -0.23
N PHE A 49 -16.74 -5.60 -1.31
CA PHE A 49 -15.95 -5.33 -2.51
C PHE A 49 -14.80 -4.37 -2.20
N TYR A 50 -15.09 -3.27 -1.50
CA TYR A 50 -14.09 -2.28 -1.10
C TYR A 50 -13.02 -2.90 -0.20
N GLY A 51 -13.41 -3.68 0.81
CA GLY A 51 -12.47 -4.40 1.67
C GLY A 51 -11.58 -5.38 0.87
N ALA A 52 -12.17 -6.13 -0.06
CA ALA A 52 -11.44 -7.06 -0.91
C ALA A 52 -10.40 -6.34 -1.79
N VAL A 53 -10.77 -5.19 -2.39
CA VAL A 53 -9.84 -4.37 -3.17
C VAL A 53 -8.66 -3.91 -2.31
N ILE A 54 -8.89 -3.45 -1.09
CA ILE A 54 -7.81 -3.02 -0.18
C ILE A 54 -6.88 -4.19 0.16
N ILE A 55 -7.43 -5.38 0.42
CA ILE A 55 -6.62 -6.58 0.67
C ILE A 55 -5.70 -6.84 -0.52
N VAL A 56 -6.23 -6.79 -1.74
CA VAL A 56 -5.42 -6.97 -2.96
C VAL A 56 -4.33 -5.92 -3.06
N VAL A 57 -4.63 -4.63 -2.82
CA VAL A 57 -3.62 -3.55 -2.83
C VAL A 57 -2.53 -3.82 -1.79
N CYS A 58 -2.89 -4.22 -0.57
CA CYS A 58 -1.93 -4.54 0.48
C CYS A 58 -1.06 -5.75 0.11
N LEU A 59 -1.64 -6.80 -0.48
CA LEU A 59 -0.88 -7.97 -0.93
C LEU A 59 0.11 -7.63 -2.04
N VAL A 60 -0.31 -6.82 -3.02
CA VAL A 60 0.57 -6.31 -4.08
C VAL A 60 1.67 -5.42 -3.49
N GLY A 61 1.35 -4.61 -2.48
CA GLY A 61 2.32 -3.77 -1.76
C GLY A 61 3.36 -4.60 -1.03
N CYS A 62 2.92 -5.60 -0.25
CA CYS A 62 3.79 -6.56 0.42
C CYS A 62 4.67 -7.32 -0.58
N TRP A 63 4.11 -7.76 -1.71
CA TRP A 63 4.88 -8.40 -2.77
C TRP A 63 5.94 -7.47 -3.37
N GLY A 64 5.58 -6.20 -3.61
CA GLY A 64 6.51 -5.16 -4.06
C GLY A 64 7.69 -4.94 -3.11
N VAL A 65 7.43 -4.93 -1.80
CA VAL A 65 8.47 -4.83 -0.76
C VAL A 65 9.34 -6.10 -0.70
N ILE A 66 8.77 -7.29 -0.94
CA ILE A 66 9.53 -8.55 -0.93
C ILE A 66 10.43 -8.68 -2.17
N LYS A 67 9.91 -8.32 -3.34
CA LYS A 67 10.60 -8.41 -4.63
C LYS A 67 11.43 -7.17 -4.95
N GLU A 68 11.44 -6.17 -4.07
CA GLU A 68 12.11 -4.88 -4.28
C GLU A 68 11.71 -4.25 -5.63
N ASN A 69 10.42 -4.29 -5.95
CA ASN A 69 9.86 -3.70 -7.17
C ASN A 69 9.32 -2.29 -6.92
N ALA A 70 10.06 -1.27 -7.35
CA ALA A 70 9.73 0.14 -7.14
C ALA A 70 8.37 0.53 -7.74
N THR A 71 8.06 -0.01 -8.92
CA THR A 71 6.80 0.28 -9.62
C THR A 71 5.59 -0.20 -8.82
N SER A 72 5.71 -1.39 -8.22
CA SER A 72 4.67 -1.97 -7.38
C SER A 72 4.47 -1.16 -6.10
N VAL A 73 5.56 -0.78 -5.42
CA VAL A 73 5.51 0.01 -4.19
C VAL A 73 4.95 1.41 -4.45
N ARG A 74 5.31 2.03 -5.58
CA ARG A 74 4.84 3.37 -5.97
C ARG A 74 3.33 3.39 -6.22
N SER A 75 2.81 2.42 -6.97
CA SER A 75 1.37 2.36 -7.27
C SER A 75 0.55 2.06 -6.02
N THR A 76 1.02 1.15 -5.16
CA THR A 76 0.32 0.79 -3.93
C THR A 76 0.35 1.89 -2.88
N LEU A 77 1.43 2.68 -2.80
CA LEU A 77 1.52 3.83 -1.89
C LEU A 77 0.42 4.87 -2.17
N ILE A 78 0.21 5.24 -3.44
CA ILE A 78 -0.83 6.19 -3.84
C ILE A 78 -2.21 5.65 -3.50
N LEU A 79 -2.48 4.38 -3.81
CA LEU A 79 -3.74 3.73 -3.47
C LEU A 79 -3.97 3.68 -1.95
N LEU A 80 -2.92 3.46 -1.16
CA LEU A 80 -2.98 3.46 0.31
C LEU A 80 -3.34 4.85 0.85
N ILE A 81 -2.75 5.93 0.29
CA ILE A 81 -3.06 7.32 0.67
C ILE A 81 -4.53 7.62 0.42
N VAL A 82 -5.00 7.35 -0.80
CA VAL A 82 -6.40 7.60 -1.19
C VAL A 82 -7.36 6.80 -0.32
N ASN A 83 -7.06 5.53 -0.07
CA ASN A 83 -7.87 4.68 0.79
C ASN A 83 -7.94 5.21 2.23
N ASN A 84 -6.82 5.63 2.82
CA ASN A 84 -6.81 6.19 4.17
C ASN A 84 -7.62 7.50 4.27
N ILE A 85 -7.66 8.32 3.22
CA ILE A 85 -8.51 9.53 3.16
C ILE A 85 -10.00 9.15 3.10
N ILE A 86 -10.38 8.22 2.22
CA ILE A 86 -11.78 7.78 2.09
C ILE A 86 -12.25 7.14 3.40
N MET A 87 -11.44 6.27 3.99
CA MET A 87 -11.76 5.57 5.23
C MET A 87 -11.85 6.52 6.43
N SER A 88 -11.02 7.55 6.50
CA SER A 88 -11.13 8.55 7.57
C SER A 88 -12.45 9.32 7.45
N MET A 89 -12.87 9.70 6.23
CA MET A 89 -14.18 10.32 6.02
C MET A 89 -15.33 9.41 6.43
N LEU A 90 -15.32 8.14 5.97
CA LEU A 90 -16.37 7.17 6.29
C LEU A 90 -16.50 6.91 7.79
N ILE A 91 -15.38 6.70 8.49
CA ILE A 91 -15.41 6.44 9.93
C ILE A 91 -15.82 7.67 10.73
N THR A 92 -15.45 8.88 10.28
CA THR A 92 -15.90 10.13 10.90
C THR A 92 -17.41 10.31 10.75
N PHE A 93 -17.98 10.04 9.58
CA PHE A 93 -19.43 10.01 9.40
C PHE A 93 -20.09 8.99 10.33
N LEU A 94 -19.56 7.77 10.40
CA LEU A 94 -20.08 6.72 11.29
C LEU A 94 -20.02 7.12 12.78
N LEU A 95 -18.94 7.79 13.19
CA LEU A 95 -18.75 8.27 14.56
C LEU A 95 -19.76 9.38 14.92
N ILE A 96 -19.97 10.33 14.01
CA ILE A 96 -20.94 11.43 14.17
C ILE A 96 -22.35 10.85 14.28
N ASP A 97 -22.72 9.91 13.42
CA ASP A 97 -24.03 9.27 13.44
C ASP A 97 -24.27 8.50 14.75
N THR A 98 -23.25 7.79 15.24
CA THR A 98 -23.30 7.05 16.52
C THR A 98 -23.40 7.98 17.74
N LEU A 99 -22.81 9.18 17.68
CA LEU A 99 -22.76 10.13 18.80
C LEU A 99 -23.98 11.08 18.85
N LYS A 100 -24.32 11.73 17.73
CA LYS A 100 -25.31 12.82 17.67
C LYS A 100 -26.72 12.37 17.29
N TYR A 101 -26.86 11.34 16.46
CA TYR A 101 -28.17 10.99 15.87
C TYR A 101 -28.55 9.50 15.99
N PRO A 102 -28.51 8.90 17.20
CA PRO A 102 -28.90 7.50 17.37
C PRO A 102 -30.35 7.24 16.95
N HIS A 103 -31.25 8.22 17.12
CA HIS A 103 -32.66 8.09 16.77
C HIS A 103 -32.94 8.16 15.25
N ILE A 104 -32.10 8.84 14.46
CA ILE A 104 -32.31 9.00 13.00
C ILE A 104 -31.93 7.70 12.27
N ALA A 105 -30.90 7.00 12.72
CA ALA A 105 -30.51 5.68 12.21
C ALA A 105 -31.62 4.62 12.36
N ILE A 106 -32.40 4.71 13.44
CA ILE A 106 -33.51 3.79 13.74
C ILE A 106 -34.75 4.15 12.90
N ILE A 107 -35.04 5.44 12.70
CA ILE A 107 -36.25 5.92 12.00
C ILE A 107 -36.12 5.90 10.47
N HIS A 108 -34.92 6.09 9.90
CA HIS A 108 -34.72 6.12 8.44
C HIS A 108 -34.48 4.74 7.79
N LYS A 109 -34.68 3.62 8.49
CA LYS A 109 -34.31 2.28 7.99
C LYS A 109 -32.90 2.27 7.39
N ALA A 110 -31.95 2.92 8.07
CA ALA A 110 -30.54 2.77 7.72
C ALA A 110 -30.13 1.29 7.86
N SER A 111 -29.04 0.89 7.20
CA SER A 111 -28.59 -0.51 7.23
C SER A 111 -28.54 -1.05 8.66
N LYS A 112 -28.89 -2.32 8.85
CA LYS A 112 -28.93 -2.97 10.17
C LYS A 112 -27.59 -2.86 10.92
N LEU A 113 -26.49 -2.60 10.22
CA LEU A 113 -25.17 -2.28 10.78
C LEU A 113 -25.19 -0.98 11.60
N LEU A 114 -25.78 0.09 11.07
CA LEU A 114 -25.93 1.36 11.79
C LEU A 114 -26.86 1.16 12.99
N GLN A 115 -27.92 0.36 12.83
CA GLN A 115 -28.85 0.04 13.92
C GLN A 115 -28.18 -0.80 15.03
N PHE A 116 -27.36 -1.81 14.70
CA PHE A 116 -26.65 -2.64 15.68
C PHE A 116 -25.55 -1.86 16.42
N ILE A 117 -24.81 -1.00 15.71
CA ILE A 117 -23.79 -0.10 16.28
C ILE A 117 -24.43 0.92 17.24
N VAL A 118 -25.59 1.45 16.86
CA VAL A 118 -26.36 2.41 17.67
C VAL A 118 -27.03 1.72 18.87
N GLU A 119 -27.56 0.51 18.70
CA GLU A 119 -28.21 -0.26 19.76
C GLU A 119 -27.21 -0.71 20.84
N LYS A 120 -26.00 -1.13 20.43
CA LYS A 120 -24.87 -1.39 21.33
C LYS A 120 -23.81 -0.29 21.24
N LYS A 121 -24.21 0.93 21.60
CA LYS A 121 -23.40 2.17 21.56
C LYS A 121 -21.95 2.01 22.03
N ARG A 122 -21.68 1.22 23.09
CA ARG A 122 -20.32 0.95 23.57
C ARG A 122 -19.45 0.18 22.58
N ILE A 123 -19.98 -0.88 21.95
CA ILE A 123 -19.24 -1.72 21.00
C ILE A 123 -18.99 -0.95 19.71
N GLY A 124 -20.00 -0.19 19.25
CA GLY A 124 -19.88 0.71 18.11
C GLY A 124 -18.79 1.78 18.27
N LEU A 125 -18.75 2.44 19.44
CA LEU A 125 -17.73 3.43 19.76
C LEU A 125 -16.32 2.83 19.85
N ILE A 126 -16.18 1.65 20.48
CA ILE A 126 -14.89 0.95 20.56
C ILE A 126 -14.40 0.60 19.15
N PHE A 127 -15.27 0.06 18.30
CA PHE A 127 -14.94 -0.27 16.92
C PHE A 127 -14.48 0.96 16.12
N CYS A 128 -15.25 2.04 16.17
CA CYS A 128 -14.89 3.29 15.49
C CYS A 128 -13.55 3.85 15.99
N SER A 129 -13.34 3.84 17.31
CA SER A 129 -12.12 4.34 17.93
C SER A 129 -10.89 3.52 17.52
N VAL A 130 -11.01 2.19 17.50
CA VAL A 130 -9.92 1.28 17.07
C VAL A 130 -9.58 1.52 15.61
N ILE A 131 -10.56 1.58 14.71
CA ILE A 131 -10.32 1.84 13.29
C ILE A 131 -9.69 3.22 13.09
N TYR A 132 -10.20 4.24 13.79
CA TYR A 132 -9.67 5.59 13.70
C TYR A 132 -8.20 5.65 14.16
N ALA A 133 -7.86 4.97 15.26
CA ALA A 133 -6.48 4.88 15.75
C ALA A 133 -5.56 4.17 14.75
N LEU A 134 -6.02 3.09 14.11
CA LEU A 134 -5.27 2.37 13.07
C LEU A 134 -5.04 3.25 11.82
N ILE A 135 -6.05 4.00 11.39
CA ILE A 135 -5.94 4.95 10.27
C ILE A 135 -4.95 6.07 10.62
N PHE A 136 -5.06 6.64 11.82
CA PHE A 136 -4.15 7.69 12.28
C PHE A 136 -2.69 7.20 12.32
N PHE A 137 -2.47 6.00 12.86
CA PHE A 137 -1.14 5.38 12.84
C PHE A 137 -0.66 5.16 11.40
N SER A 138 -1.53 4.67 10.51
CA SER A 138 -1.18 4.49 9.10
C SER A 138 -0.76 5.82 8.44
N PHE A 139 -1.43 6.94 8.73
CA PHE A 139 -1.04 8.27 8.25
C PHE A 139 0.30 8.74 8.80
N CYS A 140 0.52 8.64 10.12
CA CYS A 140 1.75 9.12 10.76
C CYS A 140 3.00 8.44 10.20
N PHE A 141 2.90 7.14 9.88
CA PHE A 141 4.04 6.34 9.45
C PHE A 141 4.10 6.13 7.93
N MET A 142 3.16 6.69 7.17
CA MET A 142 3.10 6.56 5.71
C MET A 142 4.37 7.09 5.02
N TRP A 143 4.99 8.14 5.60
CA TRP A 143 6.25 8.70 5.13
C TRP A 143 7.37 7.65 5.06
N ASN A 144 7.40 6.67 5.97
CA ASN A 144 8.42 5.61 5.97
C ASN A 144 8.34 4.71 4.72
N ILE A 145 7.15 4.50 4.15
CA ILE A 145 7.00 3.78 2.88
C ILE A 145 7.54 4.65 1.73
N GLY A 146 7.33 5.97 1.80
CA GLY A 146 7.90 6.94 0.86
C GLY A 146 9.43 6.94 0.88
N ASP A 147 10.04 6.95 2.06
CA ASP A 147 11.50 6.86 2.22
C ASP A 147 12.05 5.54 1.66
N TYR A 148 11.34 4.42 1.86
CA TYR A 148 11.72 3.15 1.26
C TYR A 148 11.63 3.16 -0.27
N LEU A 149 10.59 3.78 -0.84
CA LEU A 149 10.47 3.95 -2.28
C LEU A 149 11.61 4.81 -2.85
N ALA A 150 11.97 5.90 -2.17
CA ALA A 150 13.09 6.75 -2.58
C ALA A 150 14.43 5.99 -2.56
N GLN A 151 14.64 5.12 -1.58
CA GLN A 151 15.81 4.23 -1.56
C GLN A 151 15.80 3.24 -2.72
N LEU A 152 14.65 2.67 -3.07
CA LEU A 152 14.53 1.77 -4.21
C LEU A 152 14.83 2.47 -5.54
N ASP A 153 14.27 3.66 -5.74
CA ASP A 153 14.49 4.46 -6.94
C ASP A 153 15.97 4.87 -7.08
N ALA A 154 16.63 5.22 -5.96
CA ALA A 154 18.07 5.50 -5.95
C ALA A 154 18.90 4.26 -6.33
N ASN A 155 18.52 3.07 -5.83
CA ASN A 155 19.21 1.82 -6.18
C ASN A 155 19.07 1.47 -7.65
N MET A 156 17.85 1.58 -8.22
CA MET A 156 17.64 1.33 -9.65
C MET A 156 18.44 2.31 -10.52
N CYS A 157 18.47 3.59 -10.16
CA CYS A 157 19.26 4.60 -10.87
C CYS A 157 20.77 4.28 -10.81
N LEU A 158 21.28 3.86 -9.66
CA LEU A 158 22.68 3.45 -9.52
C LEU A 158 23.03 2.23 -10.37
N ASP A 159 22.12 1.26 -10.47
CA ASP A 159 22.34 0.05 -11.29
C ASP A 159 22.27 0.35 -12.79
N ASP A 160 21.42 1.29 -13.22
CA ASP A 160 21.39 1.80 -14.59
C ASP A 160 22.69 2.56 -14.94
N ILE A 161 23.21 3.36 -14.00
CA ILE A 161 24.50 4.04 -14.17
C ILE A 161 25.65 3.03 -14.24
N ARG A 162 25.64 2.00 -13.39
CA ARG A 162 26.67 0.93 -13.42
C ARG A 162 26.63 0.15 -14.74
N THR A 163 25.45 -0.29 -15.16
CA THR A 163 25.32 -1.05 -16.42
C THR A 163 25.66 -0.21 -17.63
N SER A 164 25.29 1.08 -17.65
CA SER A 164 25.71 1.99 -18.73
C SER A 164 27.23 2.22 -18.73
N HIS A 165 27.85 2.40 -17.57
CA HIS A 165 29.30 2.52 -17.43
C HIS A 165 30.02 1.25 -17.92
N ASP A 166 29.56 0.07 -17.51
CA ASP A 166 30.14 -1.22 -17.93
C ASP A 166 30.00 -1.44 -19.44
N ARG A 167 28.85 -1.05 -20.03
CA ARG A 167 28.65 -1.06 -21.48
C ARG A 167 29.62 -0.13 -22.19
N MET A 168 29.81 1.09 -21.68
CA MET A 168 30.79 2.04 -22.23
C MET A 168 32.22 1.49 -22.16
N GLN A 169 32.60 0.89 -21.03
CA GLN A 169 33.94 0.32 -20.84
C GLN A 169 34.16 -0.90 -21.77
N ASN A 170 33.17 -1.76 -21.92
CA ASN A 170 33.23 -2.89 -22.86
C ASN A 170 33.27 -2.42 -24.32
N ASN A 171 32.55 -1.36 -24.69
CA ASN A 171 32.62 -0.78 -26.02
C ASN A 171 34.00 -0.16 -26.29
N LYS A 172 34.59 0.57 -25.33
CA LYS A 172 35.96 1.08 -25.44
C LYS A 172 36.99 -0.04 -25.63
N LYS A 173 36.87 -1.15 -24.89
CA LYS A 173 37.73 -2.33 -25.05
C LYS A 173 37.58 -2.99 -26.43
N LYS A 174 36.35 -3.10 -26.95
CA LYS A 174 36.08 -3.62 -28.30
C LYS A 174 36.67 -2.72 -29.39
N TYR A 175 36.48 -1.41 -29.30
CA TYR A 175 37.04 -0.45 -30.26
C TYR A 175 38.57 -0.45 -30.24
N SER A 176 39.20 -0.47 -29.06
CA SER A 176 40.65 -0.57 -28.94
C SER A 176 41.21 -1.87 -29.53
N LYS A 177 40.54 -3.01 -29.31
CA LYS A 177 40.92 -4.28 -29.97
C LYS A 177 40.78 -4.24 -31.49
N LYS A 178 39.77 -3.53 -32.02
CA LYS A 178 39.57 -3.40 -33.47
C LYS A 178 40.68 -2.57 -34.12
N ILE A 179 41.03 -1.43 -33.52
CA ILE A 179 42.11 -0.55 -33.99
C ILE A 179 43.46 -1.30 -34.00
N SER A 180 43.78 -2.02 -32.93
CA SER A 180 45.01 -2.82 -32.86
C SER A 180 45.08 -3.93 -33.92
N LYS A 181 43.92 -4.47 -34.34
CA LYS A 181 43.83 -5.48 -35.40
C LYS A 181 44.01 -4.87 -36.79
N ASP A 182 43.43 -3.70 -37.03
CA ASP A 182 43.59 -2.97 -38.29
C ASP A 182 45.05 -2.51 -38.47
N GLU A 183 45.72 -2.04 -37.41
CA GLU A 183 47.15 -1.67 -37.48
C GLU A 183 48.07 -2.86 -37.80
N THR A 184 47.77 -4.05 -37.24
CA THR A 184 48.56 -5.26 -37.54
C THR A 184 48.31 -5.80 -38.96
N GLU A 185 47.08 -5.69 -39.48
CA GLU A 185 46.80 -6.02 -40.88
C GLU A 185 47.45 -5.04 -41.87
N PHE A 186 47.54 -3.75 -41.53
CA PHE A 186 48.21 -2.76 -42.37
C PHE A 186 49.73 -2.96 -42.41
N LEU A 187 50.36 -3.38 -41.31
CA LEU A 187 51.81 -3.64 -41.24
C LEU A 187 52.24 -4.95 -41.92
N LEU A 188 51.34 -5.93 -42.03
CA LEU A 188 51.60 -7.21 -42.71
C LEU A 188 51.44 -7.15 -44.24
N LYS A 189 50.92 -6.04 -44.78
CA LYS A 189 50.61 -5.87 -46.22
C LYS A 189 51.63 -5.01 -46.99
N VAL A 190 52.73 -4.64 -46.35
CA VAL A 190 53.90 -3.94 -46.94
C VAL A 190 55.02 -4.95 -47.14
#